data_AF-A0A5B7GS92-F1
#
_entry.id   AF-A0A5B7GS92-F1
#
_cell.length_a   1.000
_cell.length_b   1.000
_cell.length_c   1.000
_cell.angle_alpha   90.00
_cell.angle_beta   90.00
_cell.angle_gamma   90.00
#
_symmetry.space_group_name_H-M   'P 1'
#
loop_
_entity.id
_entity.type
_entity.pdbx_description
1 polymer ?
#
loop_
_entity_poly.entity_id
_entity_poly.type
_entity_poly.pdbx_seq_one_letter_code
_entity_poly.pdbx_strand_id
1 'polypeptide(L)'
;MQHFTGAGVNRVVDLCAAPGSWSQVLSRTLRGSAEDPSSVKIVAVDLQAMAPLPGVTQLQGDITKTSTAEAIISHFQGDKAQLVVCDGAPDG
;
A
#
# COMPACT_ATOMS: atom_id res chain seq x y z
N MET A 1 23.42 -2.81 2.86
CA MET A 1 22.23 -2.02 2.51
C MET A 1 21.80 -2.46 1.12
N GLN A 2 20.83 -3.37 1.02
CA GLN A 2 20.36 -3.85 -0.29
C GLN A 2 19.43 -2.79 -0.88
N HIS A 3 19.82 -2.18 -2.00
CA HIS A 3 18.99 -1.24 -2.73
C HIS A 3 17.87 -2.03 -3.43
N PHE A 4 16.63 -1.83 -3.00
CA PHE A 4 15.46 -2.30 -3.74
C PHE A 4 15.19 -1.30 -4.86
N THR A 5 15.86 -1.45 -6.01
CA THR A 5 15.51 -0.68 -7.23
C THR A 5 14.33 -1.35 -7.89
N GLY A 6 13.11 -1.08 -7.40
CA GLY A 6 11.86 -1.54 -8.00
C GLY A 6 11.56 -0.83 -9.31
N ALA A 7 12.42 -0.97 -10.32
CA ALA A 7 12.18 -0.42 -11.65
C ALA A 7 10.81 -0.90 -12.15
N GLY A 8 9.85 0.02 -12.24
CA GLY A 8 8.50 -0.24 -12.74
C GLY A 8 7.42 -0.57 -11.70
N VAL A 9 7.73 -0.63 -10.39
CA VAL A 9 6.70 -0.81 -9.35
C VAL A 9 6.12 0.54 -8.95
N ASN A 10 4.85 0.77 -9.27
CA ASN A 10 4.11 1.99 -8.94
C ASN A 10 2.68 1.73 -8.41
N ARG A 11 2.21 0.48 -8.35
CA ARG A 11 0.92 0.11 -7.74
C ARG A 11 1.12 -0.93 -6.64
N VAL A 12 1.01 -0.51 -5.39
CA VAL A 12 1.31 -1.34 -4.22
C VAL A 12 0.13 -1.38 -3.25
N VAL A 13 -0.12 -2.56 -2.69
CA VAL A 13 -1.06 -2.77 -1.59
C VAL A 13 -0.29 -3.18 -0.34
N ASP A 14 -0.58 -2.55 0.79
CA ASP A 14 -0.08 -2.89 2.13
C ASP A 14 -1.27 -3.37 2.98
N LEU A 15 -1.29 -4.66 3.34
CA LEU A 15 -2.39 -5.29 4.07
C LEU A 15 -2.01 -5.47 5.55
N CYS A 16 -2.99 -5.31 6.43
CA CYS A 16 -2.76 -5.26 7.88
C CYS A 16 -1.74 -4.17 8.23
N ALA A 17 -1.94 -2.98 7.65
CA ALA A 17 -0.93 -1.95 7.59
C ALA A 17 -0.74 -1.18 8.91
N ALA A 18 -1.69 -1.20 9.86
CA ALA A 18 -1.59 -0.40 11.07
C ALA A 18 -0.38 -0.85 11.92
N PRO A 19 0.42 0.09 12.45
CA PRO A 19 0.22 1.55 12.49
C PRO A 19 0.72 2.34 11.25
N GLY A 20 1.32 1.67 10.25
CA GLY A 20 1.69 2.29 8.97
C GLY A 20 3.19 2.32 8.65
N SER A 21 4.03 1.58 9.38
CA SER A 21 5.49 1.60 9.20
C SER A 21 5.92 1.14 7.79
N TRP A 22 5.35 0.05 7.27
CA TRP A 22 5.62 -0.41 5.91
C TRP A 22 5.12 0.58 4.85
N SER A 23 3.91 1.12 5.03
CA SER A 23 3.37 2.19 4.19
C SER A 23 4.29 3.42 4.11
N GLN A 24 4.95 3.81 5.20
CA GLN A 24 5.95 4.89 5.18
C GLN A 24 7.20 4.52 4.39
N VAL A 25 7.71 3.30 4.56
CA VAL A 25 8.87 2.80 3.82
C VAL A 25 8.55 2.74 2.32
N LEU A 26 7.38 2.22 1.95
CA LEU A 26 6.91 2.15 0.56
C LEU A 26 6.77 3.55 -0.05
N SER A 27 6.12 4.48 0.65
CA SER A 27 5.94 5.86 0.16
C SER A 27 7.28 6.55 -0.07
N ARG A 28 8.21 6.48 0.88
CA ARG A 28 9.54 7.09 0.75
C ARG A 28 10.36 6.45 -0.39
N THR A 29 10.36 5.13 -0.47
CA THR A 29 11.22 4.40 -1.40
C THR A 29 10.74 4.53 -2.84
N LEU A 30 9.46 4.26 -3.09
CA LEU A 30 8.91 4.22 -4.45
C LEU A 30 8.75 5.62 -5.01
N ARG A 31 8.23 6.58 -4.22
CA ARG A 31 8.08 7.96 -4.68
C ARG A 31 9.42 8.69 -4.78
N GLY A 32 10.40 8.34 -3.95
CA GLY A 32 11.75 8.92 -4.02
C GLY A 32 12.59 8.42 -5.19
N SER A 33 12.23 7.26 -5.78
CA SER A 33 12.96 6.65 -6.90
C SER A 33 12.20 6.73 -8.23
N ALA A 34 10.96 7.21 -8.24
CA ALA A 34 10.14 7.34 -9.45
C ALA A 34 10.49 8.62 -10.22
N GLU A 35 10.49 8.53 -11.55
CA GLU A 35 10.60 9.71 -12.43
C GLU A 35 9.45 10.70 -12.18
N ASP A 36 8.25 10.17 -11.96
CA ASP A 36 7.07 10.92 -11.56
C ASP A 36 6.49 10.33 -10.25
N PRO A 37 6.69 11.00 -9.10
CA PRO A 37 6.12 10.58 -7.81
C PRO A 37 4.59 10.51 -7.79
N SER A 38 3.90 11.25 -8.66
CA SER A 38 2.43 11.24 -8.73
C SER A 38 1.88 9.98 -9.39
N SER A 39 2.69 9.29 -10.21
CA SER A 39 2.35 8.00 -10.82
C SER A 39 2.33 6.83 -9.82
N VAL A 40 2.91 7.00 -8.64
CA VAL A 40 2.96 5.98 -7.58
C VAL A 40 1.68 6.00 -6.76
N LYS A 41 0.95 4.89 -6.81
CA LYS A 41 -0.27 4.60 -6.06
C LYS A 41 0.00 3.53 -5.00
N ILE A 42 -0.23 3.89 -3.74
CA ILE A 42 -0.08 3.01 -2.59
C ILE A 42 -1.42 2.97 -1.86
N VAL A 43 -1.97 1.78 -1.66
CA VAL A 43 -3.19 1.55 -0.88
C VAL A 43 -2.84 0.74 0.36
N ALA A 44 -3.09 1.29 1.54
CA ALA A 44 -2.87 0.64 2.82
C ALA A 44 -4.21 0.29 3.46
N VAL A 45 -4.37 -0.94 3.92
CA VAL A 45 -5.63 -1.46 4.46
C VAL A 45 -5.43 -2.07 5.82
N ASP A 46 -6.27 -1.67 6.78
CA ASP A 46 -6.32 -2.25 8.12
C ASP A 46 -7.72 -2.13 8.72
N LEU A 47 -8.03 -2.94 9.73
CA LEU A 47 -9.24 -2.76 10.54
C LEU A 47 -9.13 -1.54 11.46
N GLN A 48 -7.92 -1.20 11.88
CA GLN A 48 -7.60 -0.08 12.74
C GLN A 48 -7.34 1.19 11.93
N ALA A 49 -7.71 2.34 12.49
CA ALA A 49 -7.39 3.63 11.91
C ALA A 49 -5.88 3.90 11.98
N MET A 50 -5.34 4.54 10.94
CA MET A 50 -3.95 5.01 10.90
C MET A 50 -3.90 6.53 10.88
N ALA A 51 -2.77 7.09 11.30
CA ALA A 51 -2.51 8.50 11.08
C ALA A 51 -2.33 8.77 9.56
N PRO A 52 -2.76 9.93 9.03
CA PRO A 52 -2.56 10.26 7.62
C PRO A 52 -1.09 10.18 7.20
N LEU A 53 -0.80 9.48 6.10
CA LEU A 53 0.53 9.27 5.55
C LEU A 53 0.60 9.89 4.13
N PRO A 54 1.55 10.80 3.85
CA PRO A 54 1.68 11.41 2.53
C PRO A 54 1.88 10.39 1.42
N GLY A 55 1.12 10.53 0.34
CA GLY A 55 1.21 9.66 -0.84
C GLY A 55 0.66 8.25 -0.65
N VAL A 56 -0.07 8.00 0.45
CA VAL A 56 -0.71 6.72 0.75
C VAL A 56 -2.21 6.92 0.88
N THR A 57 -2.98 6.16 0.12
CA THR A 57 -4.43 6.02 0.34
C THR A 57 -4.66 5.01 1.45
N GLN A 58 -5.38 5.40 2.49
CA GLN A 58 -5.67 4.54 3.64
C GLN A 58 -7.14 4.13 3.60
N LEU A 59 -7.39 2.82 3.63
CA LEU A 59 -8.72 2.24 3.73
C LEU A 59 -8.84 1.54 5.07
N GLN A 60 -9.85 1.91 5.85
CA GLN A 60 -10.21 1.15 7.03
C GLN A 60 -11.23 0.08 6.63
N GLY A 61 -10.86 -1.19 6.69
CA GLY A 61 -11.72 -2.27 6.22
C GLY A 61 -11.18 -3.66 6.48
N ASP A 62 -12.10 -4.62 6.47
CA ASP A 62 -11.79 -6.04 6.60
C ASP A 62 -11.34 -6.59 5.23
N ILE A 63 -10.11 -7.05 5.14
CA ILE A 63 -9.50 -7.59 3.91
C ILE A 63 -10.22 -8.84 3.37
N THR A 64 -11.01 -9.53 4.19
CA THR A 64 -11.82 -10.69 3.78
C THR A 64 -13.11 -10.30 3.06
N LYS A 65 -13.49 -9.02 3.08
CA LYS A 65 -14.70 -8.52 2.42
C LYS A 65 -14.43 -8.14 0.97
N THR A 66 -15.33 -8.57 0.08
CA THR A 66 -15.31 -8.20 -1.34
C THR A 66 -15.31 -6.69 -1.55
N SER A 67 -16.05 -5.94 -0.73
CA SER A 67 -16.10 -4.48 -0.79
C SER A 67 -14.73 -3.82 -0.61
N THR A 68 -13.87 -4.40 0.24
CA THR A 68 -12.50 -3.92 0.46
C THR A 68 -11.64 -4.17 -0.78
N ALA A 69 -11.77 -5.36 -1.39
CA ALA A 69 -11.08 -5.68 -2.63
C ALA A 69 -11.52 -4.76 -3.78
N GLU A 70 -12.82 -4.49 -3.92
CA GLU A 70 -13.39 -3.58 -4.92
C GLU A 70 -12.88 -2.14 -4.74
N ALA A 71 -12.79 -1.66 -3.49
CA ALA A 71 -12.22 -0.35 -3.19
C ALA A 71 -10.75 -0.25 -3.61
N ILE A 72 -9.93 -1.27 -3.31
CA ILE A 72 -8.53 -1.35 -3.73
C ILE A 72 -8.42 -1.31 -5.27
N ILE A 73 -9.20 -2.14 -5.98
CA ILE A 73 -9.17 -2.22 -7.45
C ILE A 73 -9.58 -0.88 -8.08
N SER A 74 -10.57 -0.21 -7.50
CA SER A 74 -11.05 1.10 -7.96
C SER A 74 -9.95 2.16 -7.88
N HIS A 75 -9.10 2.14 -6.84
CA HIS A 75 -7.95 3.05 -6.73
C HIS A 75 -6.91 2.84 -7.84
N PHE A 76 -6.75 1.61 -8.30
CA PHE A 76 -5.89 1.29 -9.43
C PHE A 76 -6.57 1.44 -10.79
N GLN A 77 -7.79 1.99 -10.86
CA GLN A 77 -8.54 2.19 -12.10
C GLN A 77 -8.72 0.88 -12.90
N GLY A 78 -8.88 -0.24 -12.18
CA GLY A 78 -9.03 -1.57 -12.78
C GLY A 78 -7.71 -2.30 -13.06
N ASP A 79 -6.55 -1.65 -12.94
CA ASP A 79 -5.27 -2.34 -13.06
C ASP A 79 -4.95 -3.21 -11.84
N LYS A 80 -4.18 -4.27 -12.08
CA LYS A 80 -3.67 -5.11 -10.98
C LYS A 80 -2.58 -4.38 -10.20
N ALA A 81 -2.57 -4.63 -8.89
CA ALA A 81 -1.41 -4.34 -8.05
C ALA A 81 -0.17 -5.10 -8.56
N GLN A 82 0.98 -4.46 -8.48
CA GLN A 82 2.27 -5.03 -8.89
C GLN A 82 3.02 -5.64 -7.70
N LEU A 83 2.73 -5.14 -6.49
CA LEU A 83 3.26 -5.64 -5.23
C LEU A 83 2.17 -5.65 -4.18
N VAL A 84 2.11 -6.72 -3.40
CA VAL A 84 1.29 -6.82 -2.20
C VAL A 84 2.22 -7.15 -1.04
N VAL A 85 2.18 -6.35 0.01
CA VAL A 85 2.89 -6.56 1.28
C VAL A 85 1.85 -6.87 2.35
N CYS A 86 2.16 -7.80 3.25
CA CYS A 86 1.32 -8.12 4.39
C CYS A 86 2.25 -8.45 5.56
N ASP A 87 2.13 -7.68 6.65
CA ASP A 87 2.90 -7.90 7.89
C ASP A 87 1.99 -8.41 9.03
N GLY A 88 0.84 -8.99 8.66
CA GLY A 88 -0.06 -9.60 9.63
C GLY A 88 0.56 -10.85 10.24
N ALA A 89 0.98 -10.77 11.50
CA ALA A 89 1.28 -11.93 12.32
C ALA A 89 -0.02 -12.37 13.06
N PRO A 90 -0.38 -13.66 13.06
CA PRO A 90 -1.51 -14.12 13.87
C PRO A 90 -1.16 -13.99 15.36
N ASP A 91 -2.15 -13.56 16.15
CA ASP A 91 -2.05 -13.62 17.60
C ASP A 91 -1.91 -15.10 18.02
N GLY A 92 -0.83 -15.41 18.75
CA GLY A 92 -0.52 -16.75 19.26
C GLY A 92 -1.19 -17.06 20.59
#